data_AF-A0ABD6EYJ4-F1
#
_entry.id   AF-A0ABD6EYJ4-F1
#
_cell.length_a   1.000
_cell.length_b   1.000
_cell.length_c   1.000
_cell.angle_alpha   90.00
_cell.angle_beta   90.00
_cell.angle_gamma   90.00
#
_symmetry.space_group_name_H-M   'P 1'
#
loop_
_entity.id
_entity.type
_entity.pdbx_description
1 polymer ?
#
loop_
_entity_poly.entity_id
_entity_poly.type
_entity_poly.pdbx_seq_one_letter_code
_entity_poly.pdbx_strand_id
1 'polypeptide(L)' 'MPKKHSQSNKTRKRKGKDLDQITEDLKPEKMKKLLETEQDLDLPGKGQFRCIHCDRFFIDDETMQKHKRTKGWRS' A
#
# COMPACT_ATOMS: atom_id res chain seq x y z
N MET A 1 -21.80 -17.34 32.04
CA MET A 1 -21.11 -16.06 31.77
C MET A 1 -20.71 -16.02 30.30
N PRO A 2 -21.18 -15.06 29.48
CA PRO A 2 -20.83 -15.03 28.06
C PRO A 2 -19.35 -14.63 27.90
N LYS A 3 -18.59 -15.46 27.19
CA LYS A 3 -17.16 -15.24 26.90
C LYS A 3 -17.02 -13.98 26.05
N LYS A 4 -16.27 -12.98 26.54
CA LYS A 4 -15.90 -11.79 25.77
C LYS A 4 -15.08 -12.25 24.55
N HIS A 5 -15.71 -12.29 23.37
CA HIS A 5 -14.96 -12.37 22.12
C HIS A 5 -14.14 -11.08 22.02
N SER A 6 -12.83 -11.17 22.24
CA SER A 6 -11.91 -10.11 21.86
C SER A 6 -12.04 -9.93 20.35
N GLN A 7 -12.87 -8.97 19.90
CA GLN A 7 -12.96 -8.62 18.50
C GLN A 7 -11.56 -8.21 18.04
N SER A 8 -10.96 -9.05 17.20
CA SER A 8 -9.58 -8.89 16.77
C SER A 8 -9.41 -7.54 16.08
N ASN A 9 -8.38 -6.77 16.47
CA ASN A 9 -8.02 -5.49 15.83
C ASN A 9 -7.76 -5.63 14.31
N LYS A 10 -7.61 -6.87 13.80
CA LYS A 10 -7.48 -7.22 12.39
C LYS A 10 -8.66 -6.73 11.55
N THR A 11 -9.88 -6.74 12.08
CA THR A 11 -11.10 -6.48 11.30
C THR A 11 -11.44 -4.99 11.17
N ARG A 12 -10.89 -4.12 12.03
CA ARG A 12 -11.43 -2.75 12.21
C ARG A 12 -10.57 -1.62 11.66
N LYS A 13 -9.27 -1.80 11.41
CA LYS A 13 -8.38 -0.62 11.28
C LYS A 13 -7.56 -0.47 10.00
N ARG A 14 -7.46 -1.46 9.12
CA ARG A 14 -6.78 -1.29 7.82
C ARG A 14 -7.43 -2.19 6.77
N LYS A 15 -8.42 -1.66 6.04
CA LYS A 15 -8.78 -2.24 4.75
C LYS A 15 -7.61 -1.95 3.81
N GLY A 16 -6.68 -2.90 3.67
CA GLY A 16 -5.82 -2.91 2.51
C GLY A 16 -6.67 -3.11 1.26
N LYS A 17 -6.15 -2.75 0.08
CA LYS A 17 -6.79 -3.12 -1.17
C LYS A 17 -6.93 -4.65 -1.24
N ASP A 18 -8.04 -5.10 -1.78
CA ASP A 18 -8.26 -6.53 -2.03
C ASP A 18 -7.33 -7.01 -3.17
N LEU A 19 -7.04 -8.32 -3.21
CA LEU A 19 -6.05 -8.90 -4.13
C LEU A 19 -6.44 -8.74 -5.62
N ASP A 20 -7.74 -8.77 -5.90
CA ASP A 20 -8.33 -8.47 -7.21
C ASP A 20 -8.09 -7.02 -7.61
N GLN A 21 -8.31 -6.07 -6.70
CA GLN A 21 -8.03 -4.65 -6.93
C GLN A 21 -6.54 -4.39 -7.20
N ILE A 22 -5.64 -5.04 -6.45
CA ILE A 22 -4.19 -4.94 -6.68
C ILE A 22 -3.82 -5.47 -8.07
N THR A 23 -4.41 -6.60 -8.47
CA THR A 23 -4.16 -7.22 -9.78
C THR A 23 -4.58 -6.32 -10.93
N GLU A 24 -5.68 -5.59 -10.77
CA GLU A 24 -6.09 -4.60 -11.75
C GLU A 24 -5.17 -3.39 -11.80
N ASP A 25 -4.74 -2.87 -10.65
CA ASP A 25 -3.85 -1.71 -10.56
C ASP A 25 -2.44 -2.01 -11.12
N LEU A 26 -2.03 -3.28 -11.13
CA LEU A 26 -0.80 -3.76 -11.77
C LEU A 26 -0.86 -3.78 -13.30
N LYS A 27 -2.03 -3.54 -13.91
CA LYS A 27 -2.12 -3.39 -15.37
C LYS A 27 -1.32 -2.16 -15.79
N PRO A 28 -0.50 -2.24 -16.86
CA PRO A 28 0.44 -1.19 -17.24
C PRO A 28 -0.23 0.16 -17.52
N GLU A 29 -1.49 0.15 -17.96
CA GLU A 29 -2.28 1.36 -18.18
C GLU A 29 -2.61 2.12 -16.89
N LYS A 30 -2.97 1.39 -15.83
CA LYS A 30 -3.25 1.97 -14.50
C LYS A 30 -1.95 2.34 -13.80
N MET A 31 -0.91 1.50 -13.91
CA MET A 31 0.40 1.79 -13.32
C MET A 31 0.99 3.10 -13.80
N LYS A 32 0.96 3.37 -15.12
CA LYS A 32 1.47 4.63 -15.68
C LYS A 32 0.72 5.83 -15.12
N LYS A 33 -0.62 5.81 -15.16
CA LYS A 33 -1.45 6.88 -14.59
C LYS A 33 -1.20 7.12 -13.10
N LEU A 34 -0.91 6.06 -12.35
CA LEU A 34 -0.65 6.13 -10.92
C LEU A 34 0.75 6.64 -10.59
N LEU A 35 1.74 6.38 -11.44
CA LEU A 35 3.09 6.95 -11.34
C LEU A 35 3.13 8.42 -11.80
N GLU A 36 2.30 8.76 -12.78
CA GLU A 36 2.22 10.10 -13.37
C GLU A 36 1.31 11.05 -12.58
N THR A 37 0.75 10.58 -11.46
CA THR A 37 -0.02 11.41 -10.53
C THR A 37 0.85 12.56 -10.01
N GLU A 38 0.28 13.77 -9.99
CA GLU A 38 0.97 14.98 -9.56
C GLU A 38 1.52 14.87 -8.13
N GLN A 39 2.60 15.60 -7.87
CA GLN A 39 3.28 15.61 -6.57
C GLN A 39 2.34 16.16 -5.49
N ASP A 40 1.78 15.27 -4.68
CA ASP A 40 0.94 15.63 -3.54
C ASP A 40 1.80 15.90 -2.31
N LEU A 41 1.85 17.17 -1.89
CA LEU A 41 2.68 17.63 -0.77
C LEU A 41 2.17 17.15 0.60
N ASP A 42 0.93 16.66 0.70
CA ASP A 42 0.36 16.10 1.93
C ASP A 42 0.80 14.65 2.17
N LEU A 43 1.30 13.99 1.11
CA LEU A 43 1.78 12.62 1.16
C LEU A 43 3.30 12.55 1.40
N PRO A 44 3.78 11.52 2.12
CA PRO A 44 5.22 11.33 2.33
C PRO A 44 5.92 11.13 0.99
N GLY A 45 7.11 11.72 0.84
CA GLY A 45 7.85 11.71 -0.43
C GLY A 45 7.14 12.43 -1.57
N LYS A 46 6.22 13.36 -1.24
CA LYS A 46 5.39 14.10 -2.20
C LYS A 46 4.55 13.20 -3.12
N GLY A 47 4.14 12.03 -2.61
CA GLY A 47 3.40 11.02 -3.38
C GLY A 47 4.23 10.25 -4.43
N GLN A 48 5.53 10.52 -4.58
CA GLN A 48 6.36 9.96 -5.66
C GLN A 48 6.76 8.51 -5.39
N PHE A 49 7.11 8.17 -4.15
CA PHE A 49 7.61 6.84 -3.81
C PHE A 49 6.49 5.94 -3.28
N ARG A 50 5.62 5.43 -4.16
CA ARG A 50 4.52 4.52 -3.79
C ARG A 50 4.81 3.07 -4.14
N CYS A 51 4.46 2.15 -3.24
CA CYS A 51 4.33 0.73 -3.57
C CYS A 51 2.87 0.41 -3.91
N ILE A 52 2.64 -0.04 -5.15
CA ILE A 52 1.29 -0.37 -5.65
C ILE A 52 0.71 -1.60 -4.96
N HIS A 53 1.55 -2.59 -4.64
CA HIS A 53 1.13 -3.82 -3.96
C HIS A 53 0.60 -3.57 -2.55
N CYS A 54 1.29 -2.72 -1.77
CA CYS A 54 0.94 -2.48 -0.37
C CYS A 54 0.13 -1.20 -0.17
N ASP A 55 -0.09 -0.43 -1.23
CA ASP A 55 -0.67 0.91 -1.23
C ASP A 55 -0.03 1.87 -0.21
N ARG A 56 1.29 1.85 -0.12
CA ARG A 56 2.06 2.65 0.84
C ARG A 56 2.93 3.67 0.13
N PHE A 57 2.93 4.88 0.67
CA PHE A 57 3.85 5.94 0.28
C PHE A 57 5.07 5.94 1.21
N PHE A 58 6.22 6.24 0.63
CA PHE A 58 7.52 6.27 1.26
C PHE A 58 8.14 7.65 1.09
N ILE A 59 9.09 8.00 1.97
CA ILE A 59 9.72 9.32 1.96
C ILE A 59 10.79 9.40 0.87
N ASP A 60 11.55 8.31 0.67
CA ASP A 60 12.67 8.22 -0.26
C ASP A 60 12.65 6.93 -1.08
N ASP A 61 13.28 6.94 -2.26
CA ASP A 61 13.42 5.75 -3.12
C ASP A 61 14.14 4.60 -2.40
N GLU A 62 15.19 4.89 -1.62
CA GLU A 62 15.95 3.87 -0.91
C GLU A 62 15.06 3.07 0.06
N THR A 63 14.15 3.76 0.76
CA THR A 63 13.22 3.12 1.70
C THR A 63 12.19 2.25 0.98
N MET A 64 11.73 2.69 -0.20
CA MET A 64 10.83 1.92 -1.06
C MET A 64 11.54 0.69 -1.66
N GLN A 65 12.80 0.82 -2.07
CA GLN A 65 13.60 -0.31 -2.54
C GLN A 65 13.89 -1.32 -1.42
N LYS A 66 14.23 -0.85 -0.21
CA LYS A 66 14.37 -1.72 0.97
C LYS A 66 13.08 -2.49 1.25
N HIS A 67 11.93 -1.82 1.17
CA HIS A 67 10.62 -2.46 1.28
C HIS A 67 10.47 -3.60 0.26
N LYS A 68 10.76 -3.36 -1.03
CA LYS A 68 10.72 -4.39 -2.08
C LYS A 68 11.67 -5.59 -1.83
N ARG A 69 12.76 -5.38 -1.09
CA ARG A 69 13.72 -6.45 -0.77
C ARG A 69 13.31 -7.31 0.44
N THR A 70 12.35 -6.85 1.24
CA THR A 70 11.88 -7.61 2.41
C THR A 70 10.90 -8.72 2.05
N LYS A 71 10.96 -9.84 2.78
CA LYS A 71 10.11 -11.03 2.58
C LYS A 71 8.59 -10.72 2.65
N GLY A 72 8.20 -9.68 3.38
CA GLY A 72 6.80 -9.28 3.58
C GLY A 72 6.21 -8.35 2.52
N TRP A 73 6.95 -8.00 1.46
CA TRP A 73 6.48 -7.08 0.43
C TRP A 73 5.32 -7.61 -0.41
N ARG A 74 5.28 -8.91 -0.69
CA ARG A 74 4.26 -9.53 -1.55
C ARG A 74 3.01 -9.97 -0.78
N SER A 75 2.79 -9.46 0.43
CA SER A 75 1.69 -9.89 1.30
C SER A 75 0.40 -9.12 1.07
#